data_AF-A0AAU9MGI1-F1
#
_entry.id   AF-A0AAU9MGI1-F1
#
_cell.length_a   1.000
_cell.length_b   1.000
_cell.length_c   1.000
_cell.angle_alpha   90.00
_cell.angle_beta   90.00
_cell.angle_gamma   90.00
#
_symmetry.space_group_name_H-M   'P 1'
#
loop_
_entity.id
_entity.type
_entity.pdbx_description
1 polymer ?
#
loop_
_entity_poly.entity_id
_entity_poly.type
_entity_poly.pdbx_seq_one_letter_code
_entity_poly.pdbx_strand_id
1 'polypeptide(L)'
;MVNSSGEGGKIDWIPEVPTKVRCFIWRAVLNGIPTACALQKRGINFNIVMCSYCDLEREDTDHVLIKCSMAAKVWEEIFRWYGISQPQFGNISDMVEFCSKWGSCLKKRRNLISICYGTA
;
A
#
# COMPACT_ATOMS: atom_id res chain seq x y z
N MET A 1 -13.86 28.51 -7.13
CA MET A 1 -12.38 28.57 -7.01
C MET A 1 -11.97 27.43 -6.08
N VAL A 2 -11.59 26.29 -6.63
CA VAL A 2 -11.10 25.14 -5.84
C VAL A 2 -9.58 25.14 -6.03
N ASN A 3 -8.86 25.73 -5.09
CA ASN A 3 -7.40 25.65 -5.05
C ASN A 3 -7.00 24.58 -4.02
N SER A 4 -6.36 23.54 -4.56
CA SER A 4 -5.07 23.01 -4.08
C SER A 4 -4.96 22.52 -2.64
N SER A 5 -4.79 21.20 -2.50
CA SER A 5 -3.63 20.60 -1.83
C SER A 5 -3.45 19.18 -2.35
N GLY A 6 -2.83 19.06 -3.52
CA GLY A 6 -2.26 17.81 -3.98
C GLY A 6 -0.98 17.56 -3.19
N GLU A 7 -1.10 17.09 -1.96
CA GLU A 7 0.02 16.44 -1.26
C GLU A 7 0.16 15.04 -1.86
N GLY A 8 0.78 14.96 -3.03
CA GLY A 8 1.18 13.68 -3.61
C GLY A 8 2.17 13.03 -2.66
N GLY A 9 1.77 11.93 -2.03
CA GLY A 9 2.60 11.21 -1.04
C GLY A 9 4.02 11.00 -1.58
N LYS A 10 5.00 11.52 -0.83
CA LYS A 10 6.40 11.51 -1.21
C LYS A 10 6.94 10.09 -1.08
N ILE A 11 7.19 9.43 -2.22
CA ILE A 11 7.80 8.11 -2.27
C ILE A 11 9.28 8.26 -2.63
N ASP A 12 10.15 7.63 -1.85
CA ASP A 12 11.57 7.54 -2.16
C ASP A 12 11.79 6.55 -3.31
N TRP A 13 12.33 7.05 -4.43
CA TRP A 13 12.63 6.23 -5.60
C TRP A 13 13.91 5.41 -5.39
N ILE A 14 13.75 4.19 -4.87
CA ILE A 14 14.88 3.31 -4.52
C ILE A 14 15.31 2.47 -5.74
N PRO A 15 16.52 2.68 -6.30
CA PRO A 15 16.95 2.04 -7.56
C PRO A 15 16.94 0.51 -7.54
N GLU A 16 17.16 -0.09 -6.37
CA GLU A 16 17.24 -1.53 -6.16
C GLU A 16 15.87 -2.23 -6.28
N VAL A 17 14.78 -1.48 -6.18
CA VAL A 17 13.42 -2.01 -6.36
C VAL A 17 13.09 -2.03 -7.86
N PRO A 18 12.61 -3.16 -8.43
CA PRO A 18 12.23 -3.21 -9.83
C PRO A 18 11.26 -2.08 -10.22
N THR A 19 11.41 -1.50 -11.42
CA THR A 19 10.61 -0.34 -11.83
C THR A 19 9.10 -0.60 -11.77
N LYS A 20 8.65 -1.79 -12.16
CA LYS A 20 7.22 -2.18 -12.09
C LYS A 20 6.66 -2.05 -10.68
N VAL A 21 7.46 -2.44 -9.71
CA VAL A 21 7.14 -2.48 -8.28
C VAL A 21 7.07 -1.04 -7.73
N ARG A 22 8.05 -0.19 -8.07
CA ARG A 22 8.01 1.25 -7.76
C ARG A 22 6.79 1.97 -8.36
N CYS A 23 6.50 1.71 -9.63
CA CYS A 23 5.32 2.28 -10.29
C CYS A 23 4.01 1.77 -9.69
N PHE A 24 3.98 0.55 -9.13
CA PHE A 24 2.82 0.05 -8.43
C PHE A 24 2.55 0.86 -7.14
N ILE A 25 3.55 0.98 -6.25
CA ILE A 25 3.40 1.75 -5.00
C ILE A 25 3.08 3.21 -5.25
N TRP A 26 3.73 3.81 -6.26
CA TRP A 26 3.40 5.16 -6.67
C TRP A 26 1.94 5.33 -7.09
N ARG A 27 1.40 4.38 -7.85
CA ARG A 27 -0.03 4.37 -8.16
C ARG A 27 -0.87 4.12 -6.92
N ALA A 28 -0.47 3.23 -6.01
CA ALA A 28 -1.22 2.92 -4.81
C ALA A 28 -1.37 4.14 -3.88
N VAL A 29 -0.27 4.83 -3.59
CA VAL A 29 -0.26 6.08 -2.78
C VAL A 29 -1.14 7.17 -3.40
N LEU A 30 -1.28 7.19 -4.73
CA LEU A 30 -2.16 8.11 -5.45
C LEU A 30 -3.59 7.59 -5.64
N ASN A 31 -3.98 6.47 -5.01
CA ASN A 31 -5.27 5.80 -5.23
C ASN A 31 -5.56 5.48 -6.72
N GLY A 32 -4.50 5.22 -7.49
CA GLY A 32 -4.51 5.03 -8.93
C GLY A 32 -4.55 3.57 -9.38
N ILE A 33 -4.48 2.60 -8.47
CA ILE A 33 -4.60 1.17 -8.80
C ILE A 33 -6.06 0.79 -9.11
N PRO A 34 -6.31 -0.26 -9.92
CA PRO A 34 -7.66 -0.58 -10.39
C PRO A 34 -8.48 -1.36 -9.36
N THR A 35 -8.85 -0.72 -8.25
CA THR A 35 -9.83 -1.29 -7.30
C THR A 35 -11.27 -1.06 -7.77
N ALA A 36 -12.24 -1.85 -7.32
CA ALA A 36 -13.65 -1.63 -7.65
C ALA A 36 -14.11 -0.21 -7.32
N CYS A 37 -13.68 0.35 -6.18
CA CYS A 37 -13.97 1.74 -5.84
C CYS A 37 -13.33 2.75 -6.81
N ALA A 38 -12.08 2.52 -7.23
CA ALA A 38 -11.40 3.41 -8.17
C ALA A 38 -11.98 3.32 -9.59
N LEU A 39 -12.38 2.13 -10.04
CA LEU A 39 -13.01 1.93 -11.34
C LEU A 39 -14.42 2.53 -11.39
N GLN A 40 -15.19 2.42 -10.30
CA GLN A 40 -16.49 3.09 -10.18
C GLN A 40 -16.36 4.61 -10.30
N LYS A 41 -15.34 5.22 -9.68
CA LYS A 41 -15.04 6.65 -9.83
C LYS A 41 -14.68 7.05 -11.27
N ARG A 42 -14.24 6.10 -12.10
CA ARG A 42 -13.93 6.30 -13.54
C ARG A 42 -15.13 6.02 -14.45
N GLY A 43 -16.32 5.80 -13.90
CA GLY A 43 -17.55 5.56 -14.66
C GLY A 43 -17.75 4.11 -15.10
N ILE A 44 -16.93 3.17 -14.61
CA ILE A 44 -17.18 1.74 -14.83
C ILE A 44 -18.18 1.28 -13.77
N ASN A 45 -19.39 0.94 -14.20
CA ASN A 45 -20.46 0.55 -13.29
C ASN A 45 -20.22 -0.86 -12.73
N PHE A 46 -19.97 -0.92 -11.43
CA PHE A 46 -19.99 -2.15 -10.63
C PHE A 46 -21.27 -2.16 -9.80
N ASN A 47 -22.00 -3.28 -9.85
CA ASN A 47 -23.16 -3.50 -8.98
C ASN A 47 -22.75 -3.69 -7.51
N ILE A 48 -21.53 -4.19 -7.27
CA ILE A 48 -20.98 -4.51 -5.96
C ILE A 48 -19.53 -4.01 -5.94
N VAL A 49 -19.17 -3.23 -4.90
CA VAL A 49 -17.81 -2.71 -4.70
C VAL A 49 -17.15 -3.30 -3.45
N MET A 50 -17.63 -4.45 -2.99
CA MET A 50 -17.08 -5.17 -1.85
C MET A 50 -15.80 -5.89 -2.28
N CYS A 51 -14.85 -6.01 -1.35
CA CYS A 51 -13.62 -6.76 -1.56
C CYS A 51 -13.96 -8.23 -1.82
N SER A 52 -13.58 -8.74 -2.99
CA SER A 52 -13.89 -10.11 -3.40
C SER A 52 -13.21 -11.21 -2.56
N TYR A 53 -12.30 -10.82 -1.66
CA TYR A 53 -11.63 -11.75 -0.77
C TYR A 53 -12.32 -11.85 0.58
N CYS A 54 -12.62 -10.70 1.21
CA CYS A 54 -13.17 -10.70 2.57
C CYS A 54 -14.68 -10.56 2.60
N ASP A 55 -15.30 -10.00 1.56
CA ASP A 55 -16.74 -9.69 1.46
C ASP A 55 -17.31 -8.81 2.59
N LEU A 56 -16.45 -8.21 3.43
CA LEU A 56 -16.85 -7.42 4.60
C LEU A 56 -16.77 -5.91 4.39
N GLU A 57 -15.79 -5.46 3.61
CA GLU A 57 -15.47 -4.04 3.42
C GLU A 57 -15.37 -3.70 1.94
N ARG A 58 -15.41 -2.40 1.63
CA ARG A 58 -15.27 -1.92 0.25
C ARG A 58 -13.87 -2.21 -0.30
N GLU A 59 -13.80 -2.55 -1.58
CA GLU A 59 -12.55 -2.74 -2.30
C GLU A 59 -11.96 -1.37 -2.69
N ASP A 60 -11.28 -0.73 -1.74
CA ASP A 60 -10.42 0.43 -1.96
C ASP A 60 -8.95 0.07 -1.77
N THR A 61 -8.05 1.00 -2.14
CA THR A 61 -6.60 0.78 -2.14
C THR A 61 -6.08 0.35 -0.76
N ASP A 62 -6.46 1.07 0.29
CA ASP A 62 -5.95 0.80 1.63
C ASP A 62 -6.52 -0.51 2.17
N HIS A 63 -7.77 -0.84 1.84
CA HIS A 63 -8.34 -2.12 2.19
C HIS A 63 -7.59 -3.26 1.51
N VAL A 64 -7.47 -3.28 0.18
CA VAL A 64 -6.86 -4.42 -0.52
C VAL A 64 -5.39 -4.61 -0.19
N LEU A 65 -4.67 -3.53 0.12
CA LEU A 65 -3.23 -3.59 0.37
C LEU A 65 -2.86 -3.75 1.83
N ILE A 66 -3.72 -3.37 2.78
CA ILE A 66 -3.36 -3.33 4.20
C ILE A 66 -4.43 -3.98 5.09
N LYS A 67 -5.67 -3.51 4.99
CA LYS A 67 -6.71 -3.81 6.01
C LYS A 67 -7.44 -5.13 5.75
N CYS A 68 -7.45 -5.61 4.51
CA CYS A 68 -8.04 -6.89 4.14
C CYS A 68 -7.40 -8.00 4.98
N SER A 69 -8.18 -8.96 5.45
CA SER A 69 -7.69 -10.06 6.26
C SER A 69 -6.59 -10.89 5.56
N MET A 70 -6.60 -10.93 4.23
CA MET A 70 -5.48 -11.48 3.45
C MET A 70 -4.21 -10.66 3.60
N ALA A 71 -4.30 -9.35 3.30
CA ALA A 71 -3.17 -8.45 3.31
C ALA A 71 -2.56 -8.32 4.71
N ALA A 72 -3.42 -8.17 5.72
CA ALA A 72 -3.02 -8.09 7.12
C ALA A 72 -2.17 -9.30 7.56
N LYS A 73 -2.55 -10.51 7.14
CA LYS A 73 -1.77 -11.75 7.40
C LYS A 73 -0.41 -11.75 6.70
N VAL A 74 -0.36 -11.29 5.44
CA VAL A 74 0.91 -11.18 4.71
C VAL A 74 1.86 -10.21 5.43
N TRP A 75 1.35 -9.06 5.87
CA TRP A 75 2.15 -8.08 6.61
C TRP A 75 2.57 -8.57 7.99
N GLU A 76 1.68 -9.29 8.70
CA GLU A 76 2.01 -9.92 9.98
C GLU A 76 3.23 -10.84 9.83
N GLU A 77 3.21 -11.71 8.83
CA GLU A 77 4.32 -12.64 8.55
C GLU A 77 5.61 -11.91 8.16
N ILE A 78 5.53 -10.89 7.32
CA ILE A 78 6.69 -10.08 6.95
C ILE A 78 7.27 -9.39 8.19
N PHE A 79 6.45 -8.72 8.99
CA PHE A 79 6.93 -8.02 10.20
C PHE A 79 7.50 -8.98 11.23
N ARG A 80 6.91 -10.18 11.37
CA ARG A 80 7.43 -11.26 12.20
C ARG A 80 8.83 -11.69 11.79
N TRP A 81 9.13 -11.82 10.48
CA TRP A 81 10.48 -12.13 10.00
C TRP A 81 11.52 -11.05 10.34
N TYR A 82 11.08 -9.81 10.49
CA TYR A 82 11.93 -8.69 10.85
C TYR A 82 11.97 -8.39 12.36
N GLY A 83 11.21 -9.14 13.17
CA GLY A 83 11.09 -8.89 14.62
C GLY A 83 10.38 -7.58 14.95
N ILE A 84 9.47 -7.13 14.08
CA ILE A 84 8.71 -5.89 14.22
C ILE A 84 7.36 -6.22 14.85
N SER A 85 7.00 -5.55 15.95
CA SER A 85 5.62 -5.58 16.44
C SER A 85 4.73 -4.88 15.41
N GLN A 86 3.81 -5.63 14.80
CA GLN A 86 2.98 -5.14 13.69
C GLN A 86 2.27 -3.83 14.05
N PRO A 87 2.61 -2.71 13.38
CA PRO A 87 1.86 -1.48 13.48
C PRO A 87 0.55 -1.63 12.71
N GLN A 88 -0.52 -1.03 13.22
CA GLN A 88 -1.75 -0.86 12.46
C GLN A 88 -1.58 0.36 11.55
N PHE A 89 -1.74 0.17 10.23
CA PHE A 89 -1.65 1.27 9.26
C PHE A 89 -3.04 1.69 8.80
N GLY A 90 -3.29 2.99 8.77
CA GLY A 90 -4.55 3.55 8.28
C GLY A 90 -4.62 3.59 6.75
N ASN A 91 -3.46 3.75 6.10
CA ASN A 91 -3.33 3.85 4.65
C ASN A 91 -1.95 3.40 4.16
N ILE A 92 -1.82 3.24 2.84
CA ILE A 92 -0.57 2.79 2.19
C ILE A 92 0.60 3.75 2.39
N SER A 93 0.35 5.05 2.47
CA SER A 93 1.39 6.06 2.68
C SER A 93 2.04 5.89 4.06
N ASP A 94 1.24 5.66 5.11
CA ASP A 94 1.74 5.43 6.47
C ASP A 94 2.67 4.22 6.52
N MET A 95 2.29 3.14 5.83
CA MET A 95 3.08 1.91 5.77
C MET A 95 4.41 2.13 5.02
N VAL A 96 4.37 2.81 3.88
CA VAL A 96 5.57 3.13 3.09
C VAL A 96 6.51 4.04 3.89
N GLU A 97 5.98 5.04 4.57
CA GLU A 97 6.76 5.95 5.41
C GLU A 97 7.40 5.19 6.57
N PHE A 98 6.66 4.31 7.25
CA PHE A 98 7.21 3.45 8.29
C PHE A 98 8.35 2.58 7.75
N CYS A 99 8.15 1.85 6.64
CA CYS A 99 9.20 1.02 6.04
C CYS A 99 10.45 1.85 5.67
N SER A 100 10.26 3.09 5.20
CA SER A 100 11.37 3.99 4.80
C SER A 100 12.24 4.45 5.98
N LYS A 101 11.66 4.51 7.18
CA LYS A 101 12.32 5.01 8.41
C LYS A 101 12.71 3.90 9.39
N TRP A 102 12.22 2.68 9.18
CA TRP A 102 12.41 1.59 10.14
C TRP A 102 13.85 1.08 10.22
N GLY A 103 14.32 0.87 11.45
CA GLY A 103 15.59 0.23 11.77
C GLY A 103 16.83 1.12 11.58
N SER A 104 17.89 0.79 12.30
CA SER A 104 19.21 1.47 12.19
C SER A 104 20.10 0.85 11.09
N CYS A 105 19.80 -0.37 10.63
CA CYS A 105 20.56 -1.07 9.61
C CYS A 105 20.02 -0.76 8.21
N LEU A 106 20.80 -0.03 7.41
CA LEU A 106 20.45 0.32 6.03
C LEU A 106 20.11 -0.90 5.16
N LYS A 107 20.81 -2.03 5.34
CA LYS A 107 20.57 -3.25 4.57
C LYS A 107 19.23 -3.90 4.91
N LYS A 108 18.89 -4.02 6.21
CA LYS A 108 17.58 -4.54 6.65
C LYS A 108 16.45 -3.61 6.23
N ARG A 109 16.65 -2.29 6.35
CA ARG A 109 15.69 -1.27 5.89
C ARG A 109 15.45 -1.37 4.38
N ARG A 110 16.50 -1.48 3.57
CA ARG A 110 16.39 -1.66 2.11
C ARG A 110 15.65 -2.95 1.72
N ASN A 111 15.92 -4.05 2.41
CA ASN A 111 15.21 -5.31 2.15
C ASN A 111 13.73 -5.21 2.54
N LEU A 112 13.42 -4.63 3.70
CA LEU A 112 12.05 -4.40 4.13
C LEU A 112 11.31 -3.52 3.14
N ILE A 113 11.92 -2.42 2.67
CA ILE A 113 11.34 -1.56 1.65
C ILE A 113 11.11 -2.33 0.34
N SER A 114 12.05 -3.17 -0.10
CA SER A 114 11.87 -3.96 -1.32
C SER A 114 10.68 -4.92 -1.22
N ILE A 115 10.46 -5.51 -0.05
CA ILE A 115 9.28 -6.32 0.25
C ILE A 115 8.03 -5.44 0.31
N CYS A 116 8.08 -4.33 1.08
CA CYS A 116 6.95 -3.40 1.22
C CYS A 116 6.45 -2.91 -0.14
N TYR A 117 7.35 -2.76 -1.10
CA TYR A 117 7.00 -2.30 -2.43
C TYR A 117 6.50 -3.43 -3.34
N GLY A 118 6.92 -4.68 -3.11
CA GLY A 118 6.62 -5.85 -3.94
C GLY A 118 5.44 -6.71 -3.52
N THR A 119 4.99 -6.61 -2.26
CA THR A 119 3.83 -7.33 -1.73
C THR A 119 2.57 -6.48 -1.57
N ALA A 120 2.70 -5.16 -1.70
CA ALA A 120 1.57 -4.28 -1.97
C ALA A 120 1.24 -4.35 -3.45
#